data_AF-A0A2I1H7L9-F1
#
_entry.id   AF-A0A2I1H7L9-F1
#
_cell.length_a   1.000
_cell.length_b   1.000
_cell.length_c   1.000
_cell.angle_alpha   90.00
_cell.angle_beta   90.00
_cell.angle_gamma   90.00
#
_symmetry.space_group_name_H-M   'P 1'
#
loop_
_entity.id
_entity.type
_entity.pdbx_description
1 polymer ?
#
loop_
_entity_poly.entity_id
_entity_poly.type
_entity_poly.pdbx_seq_one_letter_code
_entity_poly.pdbx_strand_id
1 'polypeptide(L)'
;MRNENDRLKTQLKQFEVKLKEKSKYDRLATDIKVNNGEIGKFQKRPNELEEIRQIHKKNEEYVKEINKLNNLLQKGEEEKQELIENNINLKKEASQYQSELGTITNYRMDDDDKNHSVQLKKDIEKLQNKLINYVTTLKGDCEIDFNAVNGLMERYHIKTKITPKQPNKPLIKAVLQHHIIKKITKDIREYFKQNSKEESTMHLEAEIATTAKDLENKLAYFSKTRSGTDTVTQAASIKIRQEVNIALGNRGFSDVLSGENYVSHGYTIINNAELNKEINKYRIIKDENKRKYVEKLAPDLIREFIRMIQFRLKVQEPSAQMKWIKMGSNINPSIMEGNWDEDDIDNLEVEVCSFPMIGQNLEDVKKRKIYTHAQVFTKRKKFTSYLGNVIPKENKKNLELESDEEGVE
;
A
#
# COMPACT_ATOMS: atom_id res chain seq x y z
N MET A 1 -144.65 -36.05 -51.92
CA MET A 1 -143.49 -35.41 -52.61
C MET A 1 -142.76 -34.32 -51.80
N ARG A 2 -143.37 -33.61 -50.82
CA ARG A 2 -142.63 -32.60 -50.00
C ARG A 2 -141.67 -33.17 -48.93
N ASN A 3 -142.01 -34.29 -48.29
CA ASN A 3 -141.22 -34.85 -47.17
C ASN A 3 -139.87 -35.49 -47.54
N GLU A 4 -139.67 -35.88 -48.79
CA GLU A 4 -138.45 -36.62 -49.19
C GLU A 4 -137.28 -35.68 -49.52
N ASN A 5 -137.58 -34.46 -49.95
CA ASN A 5 -136.59 -33.44 -50.30
C ASN A 5 -135.92 -32.85 -49.03
N ASP A 6 -136.67 -32.71 -47.94
CA ASP A 6 -136.13 -32.23 -46.66
C ASP A 6 -135.19 -33.27 -46.00
N ARG A 7 -135.47 -34.56 -46.20
CA ARG A 7 -134.60 -35.64 -45.72
C ARG A 7 -133.25 -35.65 -46.44
N LEU A 8 -133.25 -35.48 -47.77
CA LEU A 8 -132.02 -35.44 -48.56
C LEU A 8 -131.14 -34.22 -48.25
N LYS A 9 -131.75 -33.04 -48.04
CA LYS A 9 -131.01 -31.84 -47.59
C LYS A 9 -130.34 -32.04 -46.23
N THR A 10 -130.99 -32.76 -45.33
CA THR A 10 -130.45 -33.05 -44.00
C THR A 10 -129.24 -33.99 -44.07
N GLN A 11 -129.30 -35.00 -44.95
CA GLN A 11 -128.19 -35.94 -45.16
C GLN A 11 -126.98 -35.28 -45.83
N LEU A 12 -127.19 -34.40 -46.82
CA LEU A 12 -126.12 -33.63 -47.47
C LEU A 12 -125.36 -32.76 -46.46
N LYS A 13 -126.09 -32.08 -45.56
CA LYS A 13 -125.49 -31.29 -44.47
C LYS A 13 -124.63 -32.15 -43.53
N GLN A 14 -125.06 -33.37 -43.22
CA GLN A 14 -124.29 -34.29 -42.38
C GLN A 14 -123.02 -34.78 -43.09
N PHE A 15 -123.06 -35.01 -44.40
CA PHE A 15 -121.88 -35.41 -45.17
C PHE A 15 -120.84 -34.28 -45.27
N GLU A 16 -121.26 -33.03 -45.45
CA GLU A 16 -120.33 -31.88 -45.45
C GLU A 16 -119.61 -31.71 -44.11
N VAL A 17 -120.30 -31.94 -42.99
CA VAL A 17 -119.71 -31.88 -41.65
C VAL A 17 -118.63 -32.95 -41.50
N LYS A 18 -118.92 -34.20 -41.88
CA LYS A 18 -117.95 -35.30 -41.81
C LYS A 18 -116.72 -35.08 -42.71
N LEU A 19 -116.89 -34.46 -43.87
CA LEU A 19 -115.77 -34.16 -44.77
C LEU A 19 -114.83 -33.10 -44.17
N LYS A 20 -115.39 -32.08 -43.50
CA LYS A 20 -114.62 -31.05 -42.79
C LYS A 20 -113.88 -31.62 -41.58
N GLU A 21 -114.47 -32.58 -40.87
CA GLU A 21 -113.79 -33.28 -39.77
C GLU A 21 -112.60 -34.10 -40.27
N LYS A 22 -112.76 -34.87 -41.35
CA LYS A 22 -111.66 -35.66 -41.93
C LYS A 22 -110.46 -34.79 -42.35
N SER A 23 -110.74 -33.66 -42.99
CA SER A 23 -109.72 -32.65 -43.36
C SER A 23 -108.93 -32.12 -42.16
N LYS A 24 -109.57 -31.94 -41.00
CA LYS A 24 -108.89 -31.54 -39.76
C LYS A 24 -107.98 -32.64 -39.21
N TYR A 25 -108.42 -33.91 -39.25
CA TYR A 25 -107.60 -35.04 -38.80
C TYR A 25 -106.33 -35.21 -39.64
N ASP A 26 -106.42 -35.04 -40.96
CA ASP A 26 -105.26 -35.18 -41.85
C ASP A 26 -104.20 -34.08 -41.61
N ARG A 27 -104.64 -32.84 -41.31
CA ARG A 27 -103.72 -31.75 -40.91
C ARG A 27 -103.03 -32.06 -39.58
N LEU A 28 -103.80 -32.51 -38.58
CA LEU A 28 -103.26 -32.84 -37.26
C LEU A 28 -102.21 -33.97 -37.33
N ALA A 29 -102.47 -34.99 -38.17
CA ALA A 29 -101.54 -36.09 -38.37
C ALA A 29 -100.21 -35.63 -39.01
N THR A 30 -100.26 -34.61 -39.87
CA THR A 30 -99.07 -34.05 -40.51
C THR A 30 -98.23 -33.24 -39.52
N ASP A 31 -98.88 -32.40 -38.71
CA ASP A 31 -98.21 -31.58 -37.68
C ASP A 31 -97.51 -32.46 -36.61
N ILE A 32 -98.16 -33.55 -36.19
CA ILE A 32 -97.55 -34.51 -35.25
C ILE A 32 -96.29 -35.14 -35.83
N LYS A 33 -96.27 -35.43 -37.12
CA LYS A 33 -95.13 -36.09 -37.79
C LYS A 33 -93.92 -35.15 -37.90
N VAL A 34 -94.15 -33.86 -38.15
CA VAL A 34 -93.11 -32.82 -38.18
C VAL A 34 -92.53 -32.60 -36.78
N ASN A 35 -93.38 -32.43 -35.78
CA ASN A 35 -92.94 -32.21 -34.39
C ASN A 35 -92.13 -33.40 -33.85
N ASN A 36 -92.52 -34.65 -34.17
CA ASN A 36 -91.74 -35.82 -33.77
C ASN A 36 -90.35 -35.88 -34.43
N GLY A 37 -90.21 -35.39 -35.67
CA GLY A 37 -88.92 -35.26 -36.34
C GLY A 37 -87.99 -34.24 -35.69
N GLU A 38 -88.54 -33.15 -35.15
CA GLU A 38 -87.78 -32.14 -34.40
C GLU A 38 -87.34 -32.66 -33.02
N ILE A 39 -88.21 -33.38 -32.31
CA ILE A 39 -87.91 -34.00 -31.00
C ILE A 39 -86.72 -34.98 -31.10
N GLY A 40 -86.62 -35.73 -32.20
CA GLY A 40 -85.50 -36.64 -32.45
C GLY A 40 -84.13 -35.94 -32.60
N LYS A 41 -84.08 -34.66 -32.98
CA LYS A 41 -82.84 -33.88 -33.05
C LYS A 41 -82.36 -33.39 -31.68
N PHE A 42 -83.26 -33.24 -30.70
CA PHE A 42 -82.89 -32.85 -29.33
C PHE A 42 -82.28 -34.00 -28.53
N GLN A 43 -82.67 -35.25 -28.82
CA GLN A 43 -82.14 -36.44 -28.15
C GLN A 43 -80.66 -36.75 -28.47
N LYS A 44 -80.05 -36.15 -29.49
CA LYS A 44 -78.62 -36.35 -29.85
C LYS A 44 -77.63 -35.37 -29.21
N ARG A 45 -78.09 -34.32 -28.49
CA ARG A 45 -77.23 -33.36 -27.75
C ARG A 45 -76.71 -33.73 -26.33
N PRO A 46 -77.01 -34.89 -25.72
CA PRO A 46 -76.49 -35.19 -24.37
C PRO A 46 -74.96 -35.23 -24.26
N ASN A 47 -74.26 -35.72 -25.29
CA ASN A 47 -72.79 -35.88 -25.23
C ASN A 47 -72.04 -34.54 -25.24
N GLU A 48 -72.50 -33.56 -26.00
CA GLU A 48 -71.89 -32.21 -26.04
C GLU A 48 -72.01 -31.49 -24.68
N LEU A 49 -73.12 -31.71 -23.97
CA LEU A 49 -73.35 -31.11 -22.66
C LEU A 49 -72.43 -31.69 -21.58
N GLU A 50 -72.11 -32.98 -21.67
CA GLU A 50 -71.20 -33.66 -20.74
C GLU A 50 -69.74 -33.20 -20.95
N GLU A 51 -69.32 -33.04 -22.21
CA GLU A 51 -68.00 -32.47 -22.56
C GLU A 51 -67.85 -31.03 -22.06
N ILE A 52 -68.88 -30.19 -22.22
CA ILE A 52 -68.89 -28.81 -21.71
C ILE A 52 -68.74 -28.77 -20.18
N ARG A 53 -69.40 -29.68 -19.44
CA ARG A 53 -69.25 -29.77 -17.97
C ARG A 53 -67.83 -30.16 -17.56
N GLN A 54 -67.21 -31.11 -18.26
CA GLN A 54 -65.84 -31.52 -17.98
C GLN A 54 -64.84 -30.38 -18.26
N ILE A 55 -65.03 -29.64 -19.35
CA ILE A 55 -64.22 -28.45 -19.67
C ILE A 55 -64.39 -27.39 -18.58
N HIS A 56 -65.62 -27.14 -18.11
CA HIS A 56 -65.87 -26.16 -17.04
C HIS A 56 -65.14 -26.53 -15.75
N LYS A 57 -65.20 -27.80 -15.34
CA LYS A 57 -64.50 -28.31 -14.15
C LYS A 57 -62.98 -28.16 -14.28
N LYS A 58 -62.40 -28.49 -15.43
CA LYS A 58 -60.97 -28.28 -15.69
C LYS A 58 -60.59 -26.80 -15.67
N ASN A 59 -61.43 -25.92 -16.22
CA ASN A 59 -61.18 -24.48 -16.19
C ASN A 59 -61.21 -23.93 -14.75
N GLU A 60 -62.12 -24.40 -13.89
CA GLU A 60 -62.11 -24.05 -12.47
C GLU A 60 -60.83 -24.50 -11.75
N GLU A 61 -60.32 -25.69 -12.08
CA GLU A 61 -59.04 -26.20 -11.57
C GLU A 61 -57.86 -25.33 -12.03
N TYR A 62 -57.79 -24.99 -13.33
CA TYR A 62 -56.76 -24.11 -13.86
C TYR A 62 -56.81 -22.71 -13.25
N VAL A 63 -58.00 -22.15 -13.02
CA VAL A 63 -58.15 -20.84 -12.35
C VAL A 63 -57.60 -20.90 -10.92
N LYS A 64 -57.87 -21.99 -10.18
CA LYS A 64 -57.30 -22.19 -8.84
C LYS A 64 -55.78 -22.30 -8.86
N GLU A 65 -55.22 -22.98 -9.87
CA GLU A 65 -53.78 -23.14 -10.02
C GLU A 65 -53.08 -21.84 -10.43
N ILE A 66 -53.66 -21.08 -11.36
CA ILE A 66 -53.20 -19.74 -11.75
C ILE A 66 -53.21 -18.80 -10.53
N ASN A 67 -54.27 -18.82 -9.72
CA ASN A 67 -54.33 -18.01 -8.51
C ASN A 67 -53.26 -18.40 -7.49
N LYS A 68 -52.97 -19.71 -7.33
CA LYS A 68 -51.86 -20.16 -6.47
C LYS A 68 -50.50 -19.71 -7.01
N LEU A 69 -50.27 -19.84 -8.31
CA LEU A 69 -49.03 -19.41 -8.96
C LEU A 69 -48.83 -17.90 -8.84
N ASN A 70 -49.89 -17.10 -9.03
CA ASN A 70 -49.83 -15.65 -8.87
C ASN A 70 -49.48 -15.26 -7.42
N ASN A 71 -50.07 -15.92 -6.43
CA ASN A 71 -49.73 -15.68 -5.03
C ASN A 71 -48.27 -16.05 -4.71
N LEU A 72 -47.77 -17.16 -5.27
CA LEU A 72 -46.37 -17.55 -5.12
C LEU A 72 -45.42 -16.57 -5.82
N LEU A 73 -45.79 -16.09 -7.00
CA LEU A 73 -45.02 -15.09 -7.75
C LEU A 73 -44.94 -13.78 -6.98
N GLN A 74 -46.07 -13.29 -6.47
CA GLN A 74 -46.12 -12.08 -5.65
C GLN A 74 -45.22 -12.22 -4.41
N LYS A 75 -45.32 -13.35 -3.69
CA LYS A 75 -44.45 -13.61 -2.54
C LYS A 75 -42.96 -13.65 -2.93
N GLY A 76 -42.63 -14.27 -4.06
CA GLY A 76 -41.26 -14.30 -4.57
C GLY A 76 -40.73 -12.93 -4.98
N GLU A 77 -41.60 -12.04 -5.49
CA GLU A 77 -41.24 -10.65 -5.79
C GLU A 77 -40.99 -9.83 -4.51
N GLU A 78 -41.80 -10.03 -3.47
CA GLU A 78 -41.61 -9.42 -2.15
C GLU A 78 -40.27 -9.84 -1.53
N GLU A 79 -39.98 -11.16 -1.49
CA GLU A 79 -38.71 -11.69 -0.97
C GLU A 79 -37.50 -11.18 -1.77
N LYS A 80 -37.62 -11.09 -3.11
CA LYS A 80 -36.57 -10.53 -3.97
C LYS A 80 -36.33 -9.06 -3.65
N GLN A 81 -37.38 -8.28 -3.44
CA GLN A 81 -37.26 -6.86 -3.13
C GLN A 81 -36.59 -6.64 -1.77
N GLU A 82 -36.96 -7.43 -0.76
CA GLU A 82 -36.34 -7.41 0.56
C GLU A 82 -34.84 -7.75 0.47
N LEU A 83 -34.47 -8.78 -0.30
CA LEU A 83 -33.07 -9.15 -0.51
C LEU A 83 -32.27 -8.04 -1.22
N ILE A 84 -32.87 -7.35 -2.19
CA ILE A 84 -32.23 -6.22 -2.87
C ILE A 84 -31.97 -5.08 -1.88
N GLU A 85 -32.96 -4.73 -1.07
CA GLU A 85 -32.85 -3.67 -0.06
C GLU A 85 -31.77 -4.01 0.99
N ASN A 86 -31.78 -5.24 1.50
CA ASN A 86 -30.75 -5.75 2.39
C ASN A 86 -29.34 -5.69 1.74
N ASN A 87 -29.21 -6.04 0.47
CA ASN A 87 -27.93 -5.97 -0.23
C ASN A 87 -27.43 -4.53 -0.39
N ILE A 88 -28.33 -3.57 -0.65
CA ILE A 88 -28.00 -2.14 -0.72
C ILE A 88 -27.52 -1.64 0.64
N ASN A 89 -28.23 -1.99 1.71
CA ASN A 89 -27.85 -1.61 3.08
C ASN A 89 -26.48 -2.19 3.47
N LEU A 90 -26.25 -3.48 3.20
CA LEU A 90 -24.96 -4.13 3.45
C LEU A 90 -23.83 -3.51 2.62
N LYS A 91 -24.07 -3.14 1.35
CA LYS A 91 -23.07 -2.42 0.54
C LYS A 91 -22.76 -1.03 1.08
N LYS A 92 -23.77 -0.31 1.57
CA LYS A 92 -23.60 1.01 2.18
C LYS A 92 -22.79 0.91 3.47
N GLU A 93 -23.12 -0.06 4.32
CA GLU A 93 -22.40 -0.35 5.56
C GLU A 93 -20.96 -0.78 5.28
N ALA A 94 -20.73 -1.69 4.33
CA ALA A 94 -19.39 -2.09 3.90
C ALA A 94 -18.58 -0.91 3.34
N SER A 95 -19.21 -0.02 2.56
CA SER A 95 -18.56 1.19 2.04
C SER A 95 -18.21 2.18 3.16
N GLN A 96 -19.08 2.31 4.16
CA GLN A 96 -18.88 3.16 5.32
C GLN A 96 -17.74 2.63 6.19
N TYR A 97 -17.70 1.31 6.48
CA TYR A 97 -16.56 0.68 7.12
C TYR A 97 -15.29 0.85 6.30
N GLN A 98 -15.29 0.68 4.98
CA GLN A 98 -14.10 0.93 4.16
C GLN A 98 -13.61 2.39 4.22
N SER A 99 -14.53 3.36 4.23
CA SER A 99 -14.22 4.79 4.36
C SER A 99 -13.65 5.15 5.75
N GLU A 100 -14.25 4.62 6.81
CA GLU A 100 -13.75 4.75 8.18
C GLU A 100 -12.41 4.03 8.34
N LEU A 101 -12.23 2.86 7.72
CA LEU A 101 -10.97 2.11 7.75
C LEU A 101 -9.83 2.83 7.04
N GLY A 102 -10.06 3.41 5.85
CA GLY A 102 -9.06 4.25 5.18
C GLY A 102 -8.67 5.47 6.03
N THR A 103 -9.55 5.91 6.92
CA THR A 103 -9.32 6.97 7.91
C THR A 103 -8.62 6.47 9.18
N ILE A 104 -8.72 5.18 9.49
CA ILE A 104 -8.17 4.54 10.70
C ILE A 104 -6.79 3.89 10.46
N THR A 105 -6.42 3.53 9.23
CA THR A 105 -5.18 2.77 8.96
C THR A 105 -3.88 3.57 9.07
N ASN A 106 -3.92 4.90 9.02
CA ASN A 106 -2.74 5.76 9.09
C ASN A 106 -3.06 7.02 9.91
N TYR A 107 -2.13 7.47 10.76
CA TYR A 107 -2.27 8.77 11.43
C TYR A 107 -2.29 9.87 10.36
N ARG A 108 -3.41 10.60 10.25
CA ARG A 108 -3.51 11.74 9.32
C ARG A 108 -2.62 12.85 9.86
N MET A 109 -1.48 13.05 9.19
CA MET A 109 -0.57 14.16 9.43
C MET A 109 -0.95 15.28 8.49
N ASP A 110 -1.00 16.51 8.98
CA ASP A 110 -1.04 17.68 8.12
C ASP A 110 0.24 17.72 7.28
N ASP A 111 0.17 18.33 6.09
CA ASP A 111 1.33 18.42 5.19
C ASP A 111 2.54 19.12 5.83
N ASP A 112 2.26 20.02 6.79
CA ASP A 112 3.23 20.78 7.59
C ASP A 112 3.75 20.05 8.84
N ASP A 113 3.21 18.87 9.18
CA ASP A 113 3.70 18.09 10.33
C ASP A 113 5.16 17.68 10.07
N LYS A 114 6.01 17.84 11.10
CA LYS A 114 7.43 17.48 11.03
C LYS A 114 7.65 16.02 10.60
N ASN A 115 6.71 15.13 10.92
CA ASN A 115 6.79 13.70 10.63
C ASN A 115 6.17 13.33 9.27
N HIS A 116 5.55 14.28 8.57
CA HIS A 116 5.10 14.06 7.21
C HIS A 116 6.29 13.82 6.27
N SER A 117 6.10 12.98 5.24
CA SER A 117 7.18 12.51 4.36
C SER A 117 7.93 13.65 3.64
N VAL A 118 7.23 14.74 3.30
CA VAL A 118 7.83 15.91 2.65
C VAL A 118 8.77 16.65 3.61
N GLN A 119 8.34 16.88 4.86
CA GLN A 119 9.15 17.56 5.85
C GLN A 119 10.32 16.68 6.34
N LEU A 120 10.11 15.36 6.42
CA LEU A 120 11.17 14.39 6.67
C LEU A 120 12.29 14.49 5.63
N LYS A 121 11.97 14.58 4.33
CA LYS A 121 12.96 14.76 3.27
C LYS A 121 13.78 16.05 3.46
N LYS A 122 13.11 17.18 3.69
CA LYS A 122 13.78 18.47 3.93
C LYS A 122 14.70 18.43 5.15
N ASP A 123 14.28 17.74 6.22
CA ASP A 123 15.09 17.60 7.42
C ASP A 123 16.30 16.68 7.20
N ILE A 124 16.17 15.63 6.38
CA ILE A 124 17.30 14.77 5.97
C ILE A 124 18.34 15.62 5.21
N GLU A 125 17.91 16.46 4.27
CA GLU A 125 18.81 17.34 3.50
C GLU A 125 19.54 18.35 4.43
N LYS A 126 18.83 18.96 5.38
CA LYS A 126 19.44 19.83 6.40
C LYS A 126 20.46 19.08 7.25
N LEU A 127 20.17 17.83 7.62
CA LEU A 127 21.05 16.99 8.40
C LEU A 127 22.32 16.60 7.63
N GLN A 128 22.19 16.29 6.34
CA GLN A 128 23.31 16.05 5.44
C GLN A 128 24.23 17.27 5.36
N ASN A 129 23.65 18.47 5.19
CA ASN A 129 24.42 19.72 5.19
C ASN A 129 25.12 19.98 6.54
N LYS A 130 24.44 19.72 7.66
CA LYS A 130 25.03 19.83 9.00
C LYS A 130 26.20 18.85 9.17
N LEU A 131 26.06 17.60 8.72
CA LEU A 131 27.12 16.61 8.74
C LEU A 131 28.32 17.03 7.88
N ILE A 132 28.07 17.54 6.67
CA ILE A 132 29.09 18.10 5.78
C ILE A 132 29.88 19.21 6.48
N ASN A 133 29.18 20.12 7.17
CA ASN A 133 29.82 21.21 7.90
C ASN A 133 30.56 20.72 9.14
N TYR A 134 30.04 19.69 9.81
CA TYR A 134 30.65 19.09 10.98
C TYR A 134 31.98 18.40 10.67
N VAL A 135 32.08 17.66 9.55
CA VAL A 135 33.37 17.13 9.06
C VAL A 135 34.24 18.19 8.39
N THR A 136 33.68 19.38 8.19
CA THR A 136 34.25 20.59 7.56
C THR A 136 34.51 20.51 6.06
N THR A 137 34.85 21.67 5.50
CA THR A 137 35.31 21.79 4.11
C THR A 137 36.74 21.28 3.89
N LEU A 138 37.48 20.96 4.97
CA LEU A 138 38.88 20.52 4.93
C LEU A 138 39.80 21.52 4.16
N LYS A 139 39.43 22.80 4.15
CA LYS A 139 40.17 23.92 3.53
C LYS A 139 40.62 24.93 4.58
N GLY A 140 41.70 25.67 4.26
CA GLY A 140 42.27 26.71 5.12
C GLY A 140 42.85 26.12 6.40
N ASP A 141 42.38 26.60 7.55
CA ASP A 141 42.85 26.29 8.91
C ASP A 141 42.55 24.87 9.40
N CYS A 142 42.29 23.92 8.49
CA CYS A 142 42.05 22.53 8.83
C CYS A 142 43.21 21.69 8.32
N GLU A 143 44.00 21.16 9.25
CA GLU A 143 45.01 20.14 8.97
C GLU A 143 44.39 18.75 9.05
N ILE A 144 44.92 17.83 8.26
CA ILE A 144 44.46 16.44 8.19
C ILE A 144 45.59 15.55 8.68
N ASP A 145 45.27 14.63 9.59
CA ASP A 145 46.16 13.51 9.90
C ASP A 145 45.97 12.42 8.85
N PHE A 146 46.82 12.44 7.81
CA PHE A 146 46.76 11.48 6.71
C PHE A 146 47.01 10.04 7.16
N ASN A 147 47.79 9.81 8.22
CA ASN A 147 48.06 8.47 8.72
C ASN A 147 46.81 7.91 9.41
N ALA A 148 46.18 8.70 10.28
CA ALA A 148 44.94 8.33 10.94
C ALA A 148 43.81 8.09 9.94
N VAL A 149 43.67 8.95 8.92
CA VAL A 149 42.66 8.78 7.87
C VAL A 149 42.94 7.55 7.01
N ASN A 150 44.18 7.30 6.57
CA ASN A 150 44.53 6.08 5.84
C ASN A 150 44.21 4.82 6.66
N GLY A 151 44.49 4.83 7.97
CA GLY A 151 44.12 3.72 8.86
C GLY A 151 42.60 3.54 8.99
N LEU A 152 41.82 4.62 8.98
CA LEU A 152 40.35 4.55 8.92
C LEU A 152 39.86 4.00 7.58
N MET A 153 40.45 4.42 6.47
CA MET A 153 40.13 3.92 5.12
C MET A 153 40.39 2.42 5.00
N GLU A 154 41.49 1.91 5.56
CA GLU A 154 41.80 0.48 5.61
C GLU A 154 40.76 -0.32 6.41
N ARG A 155 40.31 0.20 7.57
CA ARG A 155 39.22 -0.43 8.35
C ARG A 155 37.91 -0.57 7.57
N TYR A 156 37.72 0.30 6.58
CA TYR A 156 36.59 0.23 5.65
C TYR A 156 36.92 -0.45 4.32
N HIS A 157 38.08 -1.08 4.20
CA HIS A 157 38.54 -1.77 2.98
C HIS A 157 38.67 -0.86 1.76
N ILE A 158 38.89 0.44 1.96
CA ILE A 158 39.19 1.40 0.91
C ILE A 158 40.67 1.32 0.58
N LYS A 159 40.99 0.99 -0.67
CA LYS A 159 42.37 0.74 -1.12
C LYS A 159 43.13 2.00 -1.52
N THR A 160 42.42 3.08 -1.83
CA THR A 160 43.04 4.35 -2.22
C THR A 160 43.87 4.91 -1.07
N LYS A 161 45.09 5.33 -1.37
CA LYS A 161 46.00 5.96 -0.43
C LYS A 161 46.02 7.46 -0.66
N ILE A 162 45.94 8.21 0.43
CA ILE A 162 46.02 9.67 0.42
C ILE A 162 47.35 10.11 1.05
N THR A 163 47.92 11.20 0.53
CA THR A 163 49.17 11.78 1.05
C THR A 163 49.06 13.30 1.09
N PRO A 164 49.93 14.01 1.82
CA PRO A 164 49.97 15.48 1.75
C PRO A 164 50.11 16.03 0.32
N LYS A 165 50.83 15.32 -0.56
CA LYS A 165 51.00 15.69 -1.97
C LYS A 165 49.75 15.37 -2.82
N GLN A 166 48.98 14.35 -2.45
CA GLN A 166 47.76 13.91 -3.13
C GLN A 166 46.65 13.63 -2.11
N PRO A 167 46.06 14.68 -1.52
CA PRO A 167 45.20 14.50 -0.35
C PRO A 167 43.82 13.93 -0.67
N ASN A 168 43.32 14.07 -1.91
CA ASN A 168 41.93 13.74 -2.28
C ASN A 168 40.91 14.14 -1.19
N LYS A 169 40.82 15.44 -0.91
CA LYS A 169 39.94 16.00 0.13
C LYS A 169 38.46 15.56 0.01
N PRO A 170 37.87 15.44 -1.21
CA PRO A 170 36.52 14.91 -1.36
C PRO A 170 36.35 13.50 -0.79
N LEU A 171 37.29 12.58 -1.08
CA LEU A 171 37.27 11.22 -0.53
C LEU A 171 37.41 11.22 0.98
N ILE A 172 38.37 11.99 1.53
CA ILE A 172 38.54 12.13 2.99
C ILE A 172 37.22 12.56 3.63
N LYS A 173 36.60 13.61 3.09
CA LYS A 173 35.34 14.14 3.60
C LYS A 173 34.25 13.07 3.59
N ALA A 174 34.13 12.30 2.51
CA ALA A 174 33.16 11.20 2.39
C ALA A 174 33.40 10.09 3.43
N VAL A 175 34.67 9.72 3.66
CA VAL A 175 35.07 8.73 4.68
C VAL A 175 34.75 9.21 6.09
N LEU A 176 35.01 10.48 6.40
CA LEU A 176 34.69 11.05 7.72
C LEU A 176 33.17 11.11 7.95
N GLN A 177 32.38 11.47 6.93
CA GLN A 177 30.91 11.45 7.03
C GLN A 177 30.40 10.03 7.32
N HIS A 178 30.88 9.04 6.56
CA HIS A 178 30.56 7.64 6.77
C HIS A 178 30.87 7.21 8.21
N HIS A 179 32.08 7.55 8.68
CA HIS A 179 32.55 7.16 10.00
C HIS A 179 31.70 7.76 11.13
N ILE A 180 31.39 9.06 11.05
CA ILE A 180 30.59 9.76 12.07
C ILE A 180 29.18 9.18 12.17
N ILE A 181 28.52 8.93 11.03
CA ILE A 181 27.21 8.28 11.06
C ILE A 181 27.31 6.87 11.66
N LYS A 182 28.32 6.08 11.27
CA LYS A 182 28.52 4.73 11.81
C LYS A 182 28.77 4.73 13.31
N LYS A 183 29.53 5.71 13.83
CA LYS A 183 29.76 5.91 15.27
C LYS A 183 28.46 6.24 16.00
N ILE A 184 27.72 7.28 15.58
CA ILE A 184 26.41 7.63 16.18
C ILE A 184 25.44 6.43 16.15
N THR A 185 25.40 5.70 15.03
CA THR A 185 24.55 4.51 14.87
C THR A 185 24.97 3.37 15.80
N LYS A 186 26.27 3.20 16.05
CA LYS A 186 26.78 2.20 17.00
C LYS A 186 26.39 2.59 18.42
N ASP A 187 26.65 3.82 18.81
CA ASP A 187 26.42 4.32 20.18
C ASP A 187 24.95 4.24 20.56
N ILE A 188 24.05 4.63 19.65
CA ILE A 188 22.61 4.53 19.93
C ILE A 188 22.13 3.08 20.02
N ARG A 189 22.70 2.16 19.23
CA ARG A 189 22.37 0.73 19.36
C ARG A 189 22.82 0.16 20.69
N GLU A 190 23.96 0.61 21.20
CA GLU A 190 24.46 0.20 22.52
C GLU A 190 23.54 0.75 23.62
N TYR A 191 23.13 2.01 23.53
CA TYR A 191 22.15 2.60 24.45
C TYR A 191 20.81 1.84 24.49
N PHE A 192 20.24 1.49 23.33
CA PHE A 192 18.99 0.71 23.29
C PHE A 192 19.15 -0.77 23.70
N LYS A 193 20.38 -1.28 23.81
CA LYS A 193 20.68 -2.64 24.32
C LYS A 193 20.89 -2.67 25.82
N GLN A 194 21.25 -1.54 26.43
CA GLN A 194 21.45 -1.44 27.87
C GLN A 194 20.07 -1.52 28.53
N ASN A 195 19.72 -2.71 29.02
CA ASN A 195 18.55 -2.90 29.88
C ASN A 195 18.90 -2.27 31.23
N SER A 196 18.56 -1.01 31.46
CA SER A 196 18.63 -0.46 32.81
C SER A 196 17.55 -1.15 33.65
N LYS A 197 17.96 -1.99 34.60
CA LYS A 197 17.06 -2.60 35.59
C LYS A 197 16.46 -1.57 36.56
N GLU A 198 16.87 -0.31 36.45
CA GLU A 198 16.40 0.81 37.24
C GLU A 198 15.70 1.82 36.33
N GLU A 199 14.56 2.34 36.79
CA GLU A 199 13.84 3.49 36.23
C GLU A 199 14.75 4.73 36.28
N SER A 200 15.65 4.85 35.31
CA SER A 200 16.45 6.05 35.11
C SER A 200 15.80 6.87 34.01
N THR A 201 15.52 8.13 34.30
CA THR A 201 15.06 9.12 33.31
C THR A 201 16.01 9.25 32.11
N MET A 202 17.26 8.76 32.21
CA MET A 202 18.20 8.70 31.09
C MET A 202 17.79 7.70 29.98
N HIS A 203 16.93 6.72 30.28
CA HIS A 203 16.55 5.63 29.35
C HIS A 203 15.08 5.64 28.93
N LEU A 204 14.35 6.72 29.24
CA LEU A 204 12.91 6.82 29.00
C LEU A 204 12.55 6.63 27.51
N GLU A 205 13.34 7.17 26.58
CA GLU A 205 13.13 6.97 25.15
C GLU A 205 13.23 5.50 24.74
N ALA A 206 14.18 4.77 25.33
CA ALA A 206 14.37 3.35 25.07
C ALA A 206 13.22 2.53 25.66
N GLU A 207 12.79 2.83 26.87
CA GLU A 207 11.67 2.16 27.54
C GLU A 207 10.35 2.34 26.79
N ILE A 208 10.02 3.58 26.42
CA ILE A 208 8.80 3.88 25.64
C ILE A 208 8.85 3.14 24.30
N ALA A 209 9.96 3.22 23.57
CA ALA A 209 10.08 2.60 22.26
C ALA A 209 10.02 1.06 22.31
N THR A 210 10.64 0.44 23.33
CA THR A 210 10.64 -1.02 23.49
C THR A 210 9.26 -1.53 23.93
N THR A 211 8.61 -0.85 24.87
CA THR A 211 7.24 -1.16 25.32
C THR A 211 6.24 -1.05 24.17
N ALA A 212 6.32 0.02 23.38
CA ALA A 212 5.46 0.18 22.20
C ALA A 212 5.69 -0.92 21.16
N LYS A 213 6.95 -1.34 20.95
CA LYS A 213 7.27 -2.42 20.02
C LYS A 213 6.76 -3.78 20.50
N ASP A 214 6.83 -4.05 21.80
CA ASP A 214 6.27 -5.25 22.39
C ASP A 214 4.74 -5.29 22.25
N LEU A 215 4.06 -4.16 22.48
CA LEU A 215 2.62 -4.03 22.26
C LEU A 215 2.23 -4.23 20.79
N GLU A 216 2.97 -3.62 19.85
CA GLU A 216 2.80 -3.83 18.40
C GLU A 216 2.86 -5.33 18.05
N ASN A 217 3.89 -6.04 18.56
CA ASN A 217 4.05 -7.47 18.30
C ASN A 217 2.92 -8.30 18.92
N LYS A 218 2.47 -7.96 20.13
CA LYS A 218 1.35 -8.63 20.81
C LYS A 218 0.04 -8.44 20.05
N LEU A 219 -0.24 -7.24 19.53
CA LEU A 219 -1.43 -6.97 18.72
C LEU A 219 -1.39 -7.73 17.39
N ALA A 220 -0.23 -7.77 16.73
CA ALA A 220 -0.05 -8.55 15.51
C ALA A 220 -0.26 -10.06 15.76
N TYR A 221 0.23 -10.58 16.90
CA TYR A 221 0.00 -11.98 17.29
C TYR A 221 -1.46 -12.25 17.67
N PHE A 222 -2.10 -11.33 18.40
CA PHE A 222 -3.52 -11.40 18.75
C PHE A 222 -4.40 -11.47 17.51
N SER A 223 -4.15 -10.60 16.51
CA SER A 223 -4.85 -10.60 15.21
C SER A 223 -4.73 -11.92 14.45
N LYS A 224 -3.58 -12.61 14.55
CA LYS A 224 -3.36 -13.88 13.85
C LYS A 224 -3.96 -15.10 14.56
N THR A 225 -4.13 -15.04 15.87
CA THR A 225 -4.44 -16.22 16.70
C THR A 225 -5.88 -16.29 17.16
N ARG A 226 -6.63 -15.19 17.08
CA ARG A 226 -8.04 -15.15 17.49
C ARG A 226 -8.95 -15.11 16.28
N SER A 227 -10.12 -15.73 16.42
CA SER A 227 -11.17 -15.65 15.41
C SER A 227 -11.67 -14.20 15.32
N GLY A 228 -11.61 -13.64 14.13
CA GLY A 228 -12.00 -12.27 13.85
C GLY A 228 -11.44 -11.86 12.50
N THR A 229 -12.18 -11.07 11.74
CA THR A 229 -11.71 -10.49 10.48
C THR A 229 -11.67 -8.97 10.56
N ASP A 230 -11.63 -8.42 11.80
CA ASP A 230 -11.55 -6.99 11.99
C ASP A 230 -10.17 -6.48 11.54
N THR A 231 -10.20 -5.44 10.74
CA THR A 231 -9.02 -4.67 10.33
C THR A 231 -8.59 -3.68 11.42
N VAL A 232 -9.41 -3.50 12.46
CA VAL A 232 -9.18 -2.56 13.58
C VAL A 232 -7.94 -2.95 14.37
N THR A 233 -7.76 -4.24 14.68
CA THR A 233 -6.58 -4.72 15.43
C THR A 233 -5.27 -4.42 14.69
N GLN A 234 -5.24 -4.66 13.37
CA GLN A 234 -4.07 -4.33 12.55
C GLN A 234 -3.83 -2.81 12.51
N ALA A 235 -4.89 -2.03 12.33
CA ALA A 235 -4.78 -0.57 12.31
C ALA A 235 -4.35 0.02 13.66
N ALA A 236 -4.80 -0.55 14.78
CA ALA A 236 -4.38 -0.15 16.12
C ALA A 236 -2.87 -0.36 16.32
N SER A 237 -2.34 -1.50 15.87
CA SER A 237 -0.90 -1.77 15.89
C SER A 237 -0.10 -0.73 15.10
N ILE A 238 -0.60 -0.34 13.91
CA ILE A 238 0.04 0.69 13.08
C ILE A 238 0.01 2.05 13.79
N LYS A 239 -1.16 2.46 14.32
CA LYS A 239 -1.34 3.75 15.02
C LYS A 239 -0.49 3.88 16.26
N ILE A 240 -0.43 2.85 17.13
CA ILE A 240 0.41 2.86 18.34
C ILE A 240 1.86 3.12 17.96
N ARG A 241 2.39 2.40 16.97
CA ARG A 241 3.75 2.63 16.50
C ARG A 241 3.90 4.07 15.99
N GLN A 242 2.97 4.58 15.21
CA GLN A 242 3.07 5.94 14.67
C GLN A 242 3.04 7.01 15.76
N GLU A 243 2.04 7.02 16.62
CA GLU A 243 1.87 8.04 17.67
C GLU A 243 3.04 8.06 18.66
N VAL A 244 3.50 6.88 19.08
CA VAL A 244 4.68 6.79 19.96
C VAL A 244 5.91 7.35 19.26
N ASN A 245 6.14 6.98 17.99
CA ASN A 245 7.31 7.47 17.26
C ASN A 245 7.19 8.94 16.85
N ILE A 246 5.99 9.51 16.72
CA ILE A 246 5.77 10.96 16.57
C ILE A 246 6.18 11.67 17.86
N ALA A 247 5.69 11.20 19.01
CA ALA A 247 6.03 11.79 20.30
C ALA A 247 7.54 11.76 20.56
N LEU A 248 8.19 10.60 20.35
CA LEU A 248 9.63 10.44 20.47
C LEU A 248 10.41 11.19 19.38
N GLY A 249 9.91 11.28 18.16
CA GLY A 249 10.50 12.06 17.07
C GLY A 249 10.51 13.56 17.36
N ASN A 250 9.50 14.05 18.09
CA ASN A 250 9.37 15.46 18.48
C ASN A 250 10.15 15.79 19.76
N ARG A 251 10.16 14.91 20.76
CA ARG A 251 10.70 15.19 22.10
C ARG A 251 11.90 14.35 22.53
N GLY A 252 12.11 13.16 21.98
CA GLY A 252 13.17 12.25 22.45
C GLY A 252 14.55 12.89 22.39
N PHE A 253 15.37 12.72 23.42
CA PHE A 253 16.69 13.35 23.56
C PHE A 253 16.68 14.89 23.55
N SER A 254 15.53 15.53 23.80
CA SER A 254 15.45 16.98 24.09
C SER A 254 16.14 17.31 25.42
N ASP A 255 16.41 18.59 25.63
CA ASP A 255 16.87 19.08 26.93
C ASP A 255 15.84 18.76 28.02
N VAL A 256 16.33 18.40 29.20
CA VAL A 256 15.58 17.90 30.35
C VAL A 256 15.43 19.05 31.36
N LEU A 257 14.23 19.19 31.92
CA LEU A 257 13.99 20.17 32.98
C LEU A 257 14.71 19.72 34.27
N SER A 258 15.59 20.57 34.78
CA SER A 258 16.36 20.35 36.01
C SER A 258 16.23 21.60 36.88
N GLY A 259 15.30 21.55 37.84
CA GLY A 259 14.87 22.74 38.59
C GLY A 259 14.09 23.69 37.70
N GLU A 260 14.52 24.96 37.64
CA GLU A 260 13.88 26.00 36.81
C GLU A 260 14.50 26.11 35.40
N ASN A 261 15.56 25.36 35.10
CA ASN A 261 16.30 25.46 33.85
C ASN A 261 16.28 24.16 33.04
N TYR A 262 16.45 24.28 31.73
CA TYR A 262 16.67 23.13 30.85
C TYR A 262 18.16 22.83 30.73
N VAL A 263 18.52 21.55 30.91
CA VAL A 263 19.88 21.04 30.74
C VAL A 263 19.91 20.00 29.63
N SER A 264 21.02 19.89 28.91
CA SER A 264 21.12 18.92 27.82
C SER A 264 20.90 17.48 28.29
N HIS A 265 20.23 16.68 27.47
CA HIS A 265 20.00 15.28 27.74
C HIS A 265 21.33 14.55 28.02
N GLY A 266 21.37 13.70 29.07
CA GLY A 266 22.61 13.03 29.52
C GLY A 266 23.31 12.24 28.40
N TYR A 267 22.54 11.49 27.62
CA TYR A 267 23.07 10.79 26.42
C TYR A 267 23.74 11.77 25.44
N THR A 268 23.14 12.93 25.19
CA THR A 268 23.67 13.94 24.25
C THR A 268 24.94 14.57 24.80
N ILE A 269 25.02 14.84 26.11
CA ILE A 269 26.23 15.38 26.75
C ILE A 269 27.42 14.42 26.55
N ILE A 270 27.25 13.15 26.90
CA ILE A 270 28.31 12.14 26.82
C ILE A 270 28.76 11.96 25.37
N ASN A 271 27.81 11.70 24.46
CA ASN A 271 28.15 11.41 23.07
C ASN A 271 28.66 12.64 22.30
N ASN A 272 28.30 13.86 22.70
CA ASN A 272 28.87 15.08 22.12
C ASN A 272 30.39 15.13 22.33
N ALA A 273 30.84 14.96 23.57
CA ALA A 273 32.26 14.98 23.90
C ALA A 273 33.02 13.85 23.18
N GLU A 274 32.45 12.65 23.17
CA GLU A 274 33.04 11.50 22.47
C GLU A 274 33.13 11.71 20.95
N LEU A 275 32.08 12.24 20.33
CA LEU A 275 32.06 12.43 18.87
C LEU A 275 33.08 13.49 18.43
N ASN A 276 33.19 14.60 19.17
CA ASN A 276 34.20 15.62 18.93
C ASN A 276 35.62 15.06 19.14
N LYS A 277 35.84 14.27 20.18
CA LYS A 277 37.12 13.57 20.39
C LYS A 277 37.42 12.60 19.25
N GLU A 278 36.43 11.87 18.75
CA GLU A 278 36.61 10.91 17.65
C GLU A 278 36.98 11.62 16.34
N ILE A 279 36.25 12.65 15.93
CA ILE A 279 36.52 13.33 14.66
C ILE A 279 37.88 14.04 14.67
N ASN A 280 38.30 14.57 15.82
CA ASN A 280 39.57 15.29 15.98
C ASN A 280 40.80 14.36 15.91
N LYS A 281 40.63 13.03 15.91
CA LYS A 281 41.72 12.08 15.60
C LYS A 281 42.18 12.18 14.15
N TYR A 282 41.32 12.67 13.25
CA TYR A 282 41.56 12.66 11.81
C TYR A 282 41.87 14.05 11.25
N ARG A 283 41.56 15.11 12.02
CA ARG A 283 41.70 16.49 11.58
C ARG A 283 41.93 17.43 12.77
N ILE A 284 42.66 18.52 12.53
CA ILE A 284 42.92 19.59 13.50
C ILE A 284 42.39 20.90 12.92
N ILE A 285 41.50 21.59 13.64
CA ILE A 285 41.06 22.93 13.29
C ILE A 285 41.91 23.93 14.09
N LYS A 286 42.78 24.69 13.41
CA LYS A 286 43.65 25.69 14.05
C LYS A 286 42.88 26.93 14.50
N ASP A 287 41.91 27.38 13.70
CA ASP A 287 41.09 28.53 14.04
C ASP A 287 40.12 28.19 15.18
N GLU A 288 40.30 28.86 16.31
CA GLU A 288 39.56 28.61 17.55
C GLU A 288 38.06 28.90 17.43
N ASN A 289 37.68 29.93 16.65
CA ASN A 289 36.29 30.33 16.47
C ASN A 289 35.54 29.30 15.61
N LYS A 290 36.16 28.87 14.51
CA LYS A 290 35.69 27.82 13.62
C LYS A 290 35.61 26.48 14.35
N ARG A 291 36.60 26.17 15.20
CA ARG A 291 36.59 24.96 16.02
C ARG A 291 35.40 24.94 16.97
N LYS A 292 35.22 26.00 17.75
CA LYS A 292 34.05 26.16 18.64
C LYS A 292 32.72 26.10 17.89
N TYR A 293 32.62 26.73 16.73
CA TYR A 293 31.42 26.67 15.89
C TYR A 293 31.12 25.24 15.44
N VAL A 294 32.11 24.52 14.92
CA VAL A 294 31.95 23.16 14.42
C VAL A 294 31.63 22.17 15.55
N GLU A 295 32.33 22.26 16.68
CA GLU A 295 32.07 21.40 17.85
C GLU A 295 30.65 21.62 18.42
N LYS A 296 30.11 22.85 18.34
CA LYS A 296 28.72 23.16 18.71
C LYS A 296 27.67 22.52 17.81
N LEU A 297 28.02 22.00 16.63
CA LEU A 297 27.09 21.29 15.75
C LEU A 297 26.80 19.86 16.22
N ALA A 298 27.69 19.26 17.02
CA ALA A 298 27.61 17.84 17.41
C ALA A 298 26.35 17.46 18.19
N PRO A 299 25.92 18.19 19.26
CA PRO A 299 24.71 17.83 20.01
C PRO A 299 23.48 17.72 19.12
N ASP A 300 23.34 18.71 18.24
CA ASP A 300 22.26 18.85 17.28
C ASP A 300 22.29 17.77 16.20
N LEU A 301 23.47 17.45 15.68
CA LEU A 301 23.69 16.37 14.71
C LEU A 301 23.31 15.02 15.32
N ILE A 302 23.77 14.72 16.54
CA ILE A 302 23.46 13.49 17.27
C ILE A 302 21.95 13.37 17.46
N ARG A 303 21.33 14.40 18.04
CA ARG A 303 19.89 14.42 18.37
C ARG A 303 19.01 14.24 17.14
N GLU A 304 19.20 15.05 16.11
CA GLU A 304 18.33 14.98 14.92
C GLU A 304 18.57 13.71 14.11
N PHE A 305 19.82 13.21 14.02
CA PHE A 305 20.09 11.94 13.36
C PHE A 305 19.44 10.77 14.10
N ILE A 306 19.54 10.72 15.43
CA ILE A 306 18.92 9.67 16.24
C ILE A 306 17.40 9.70 16.13
N ARG A 307 16.78 10.88 16.30
CA ARG A 307 15.33 11.05 16.15
C ARG A 307 14.85 10.55 14.80
N MET A 308 15.59 10.88 13.74
CA MET A 308 15.32 10.41 12.40
C MET A 308 15.34 8.89 12.35
N ILE A 309 16.48 8.25 12.65
CA ILE A 309 16.65 6.81 12.41
C ILE A 309 15.89 5.92 13.39
N GLN A 310 15.68 6.36 14.64
CA GLN A 310 15.03 5.54 15.66
C GLN A 310 13.52 5.72 15.67
N PHE A 311 13.02 6.92 15.34
CA PHE A 311 11.61 7.25 15.51
C PHE A 311 10.95 7.66 14.22
N ARG A 312 11.39 8.76 13.58
CA ARG A 312 10.65 9.38 12.47
C ARG A 312 10.52 8.47 11.24
N LEU A 313 11.51 7.61 10.95
CA LEU A 313 11.37 6.62 9.88
C LEU A 313 10.26 5.59 10.15
N LYS A 314 10.06 5.23 11.43
CA LYS A 314 9.00 4.30 11.87
C LYS A 314 7.62 4.96 11.95
N VAL A 315 7.51 6.25 11.66
CA VAL A 315 6.21 6.92 11.56
C VAL A 315 5.56 6.68 10.19
N GLN A 316 6.36 6.42 9.16
CA GLN A 316 5.85 6.20 7.81
C GLN A 316 5.13 4.85 7.71
N GLU A 317 4.16 4.73 6.79
CA GLU A 317 3.47 3.48 6.48
C GLU A 317 3.63 3.11 4.99
N PRO A 318 4.28 1.97 4.65
CA PRO A 318 5.04 1.09 5.55
C PRO A 318 6.25 1.82 6.18
N SER A 319 6.84 1.26 7.25
CA SER A 319 8.03 1.86 7.88
C SER A 319 9.12 2.17 6.85
N ALA A 320 9.67 3.38 6.91
CA ALA A 320 10.84 3.73 6.14
C ALA A 320 12.09 3.10 6.76
N GLN A 321 13.10 2.88 5.93
CA GLN A 321 14.34 2.25 6.31
C GLN A 321 15.53 2.99 5.70
N MET A 322 16.68 2.80 6.33
CA MET A 322 17.96 3.36 5.93
C MET A 322 18.87 2.23 5.46
N LYS A 323 19.38 2.31 4.23
CA LYS A 323 20.23 1.27 3.63
C LYS A 323 21.53 1.85 3.09
N TRP A 324 22.65 1.26 3.51
CA TRP A 324 23.96 1.59 2.98
C TRP A 324 24.18 0.89 1.65
N ILE A 325 24.75 1.62 0.69
CA ILE A 325 25.23 1.02 -0.55
C ILE A 325 26.57 0.32 -0.26
N LYS A 326 26.70 -0.91 -0.75
CA LYS A 326 27.91 -1.72 -0.56
C LYS A 326 29.05 -1.15 -1.42
N MET A 327 30.26 -1.11 -0.85
CA MET A 327 31.47 -0.74 -1.60
C MET A 327 31.73 -1.74 -2.72
N GLY A 328 32.20 -1.25 -3.87
CA GLY A 328 32.36 -2.01 -5.11
C GLY A 328 31.06 -2.27 -5.88
N SER A 329 29.93 -1.71 -5.44
CA SER A 329 28.68 -1.80 -6.23
C SER A 329 28.79 -0.91 -7.47
N ASN A 330 28.15 -1.35 -8.57
CA ASN A 330 27.91 -0.49 -9.73
C ASN A 330 27.09 0.74 -9.33
N ILE A 331 27.35 1.86 -9.99
CA ILE A 331 26.58 3.08 -9.79
C ILE A 331 25.16 2.88 -10.31
N ASN A 332 24.17 3.30 -9.53
CA ASN A 332 22.76 3.26 -9.92
C ASN A 332 22.12 4.62 -9.63
N PRO A 333 21.95 5.49 -10.64
CA PRO A 333 21.38 6.83 -10.46
C PRO A 333 19.98 6.84 -9.84
N SER A 334 19.21 5.75 -9.98
CA SER A 334 17.86 5.67 -9.39
C SER A 334 17.84 5.59 -7.86
N ILE A 335 18.98 5.34 -7.21
CA ILE A 335 19.10 5.22 -5.74
C ILE A 335 20.37 5.89 -5.18
N MET A 336 21.23 6.45 -6.03
CA MET A 336 22.53 7.04 -5.64
C MET A 336 22.70 8.43 -6.27
N GLU A 337 23.36 9.29 -5.53
CA GLU A 337 23.84 10.61 -5.97
C GLU A 337 25.34 10.74 -5.66
N GLY A 338 26.05 11.46 -6.52
CA GLY A 338 27.48 11.72 -6.38
C GLY A 338 28.02 12.41 -7.62
N ASN A 339 29.34 12.49 -7.73
CA ASN A 339 29.99 13.19 -8.83
C ASN A 339 30.47 12.20 -9.90
N TRP A 340 29.72 12.08 -10.99
CA TRP A 340 30.09 11.31 -12.18
C TRP A 340 29.42 11.90 -13.41
N ASP A 341 30.08 11.75 -14.55
CA ASP A 341 29.48 12.01 -15.86
C ASP A 341 28.64 10.81 -16.28
N GLU A 342 27.49 11.04 -16.91
CA GLU A 342 26.56 9.97 -17.31
C GLU A 342 27.22 8.98 -18.28
N ASP A 343 28.11 9.46 -19.16
CA ASP A 343 28.84 8.65 -20.14
C ASP A 343 29.88 7.71 -19.51
N ASP A 344 30.34 8.02 -18.29
CA ASP A 344 31.43 7.28 -17.62
C ASP A 344 30.90 6.33 -16.52
N ILE A 345 29.58 6.29 -16.32
CA ILE A 345 28.95 5.62 -15.18
C ILE A 345 29.26 4.11 -15.13
N ASP A 346 29.33 3.45 -16.27
CA ASP A 346 29.60 2.02 -16.39
C ASP A 346 31.03 1.66 -15.99
N ASN A 347 31.95 2.63 -16.05
CA ASN A 347 33.35 2.47 -15.66
C ASN A 347 33.57 2.72 -14.17
N LEU A 348 32.53 3.10 -13.42
CA LEU A 348 32.63 3.50 -12.02
C LEU A 348 32.00 2.48 -11.07
N GLU A 349 32.59 2.39 -9.88
CA GLU A 349 32.03 1.65 -8.75
C GLU A 349 32.08 2.51 -7.49
N VAL A 350 31.22 2.18 -6.52
CA VAL A 350 31.16 2.86 -5.22
C VAL A 350 32.46 2.59 -4.45
N GLU A 351 33.22 3.64 -4.16
CA GLU A 351 34.37 3.55 -3.26
C GLU A 351 33.93 3.67 -1.80
N VAL A 352 33.08 4.66 -1.49
CA VAL A 352 32.49 4.83 -0.17
C VAL A 352 31.09 5.45 -0.29
N CYS A 353 30.14 4.92 0.47
CA CYS A 353 28.84 5.56 0.66
C CYS A 353 28.96 6.49 1.86
N SER A 354 28.91 7.81 1.67
CA SER A 354 29.07 8.80 2.75
C SER A 354 27.76 9.02 3.53
N PHE A 355 26.62 8.86 2.86
CA PHE A 355 25.29 8.93 3.46
C PHE A 355 24.38 7.85 2.87
N PRO A 356 23.64 7.08 3.68
CA PRO A 356 22.81 5.98 3.20
C PRO A 356 21.56 6.46 2.47
N MET A 357 20.98 5.62 1.61
CA MET A 357 19.66 5.89 1.04
C MET A 357 18.58 5.69 2.10
N ILE A 358 17.50 6.47 1.99
CA ILE A 358 16.35 6.42 2.90
C ILE A 358 15.07 6.31 2.10
N GLY A 359 14.18 5.40 2.49
CA GLY A 359 12.88 5.24 1.85
C GLY A 359 12.13 3.99 2.30
N GLN A 360 11.03 3.68 1.61
CA GLN A 360 10.17 2.53 1.89
C GLN A 360 10.42 1.41 0.90
N ASN A 361 10.23 0.16 1.33
CA ASN A 361 10.29 -1.04 0.48
C ASN A 361 11.55 -1.11 -0.41
N LEU A 362 12.72 -0.70 0.11
CA LEU A 362 13.94 -0.49 -0.70
C LEU A 362 14.46 -1.75 -1.43
N GLU A 363 13.98 -2.94 -1.07
CA GLU A 363 14.32 -4.20 -1.76
C GLU A 363 13.40 -4.50 -2.96
N ASP A 364 12.19 -3.95 -3.00
CA ASP A 364 11.23 -4.16 -4.09
C ASP A 364 11.31 -2.99 -5.07
N VAL A 365 11.97 -3.21 -6.21
CA VAL A 365 12.17 -2.16 -7.24
C VAL A 365 10.85 -1.55 -7.73
N LYS A 366 9.74 -2.30 -7.72
CA LYS A 366 8.44 -1.83 -8.20
C LYS A 366 7.67 -1.03 -7.13
N LYS A 367 7.86 -1.37 -5.84
CA LYS A 367 7.17 -0.73 -4.71
C LYS A 367 8.01 0.25 -3.92
N ARG A 368 9.32 0.35 -4.23
CA ARG A 368 10.23 1.24 -3.49
C ARG A 368 9.81 2.69 -3.68
N LYS A 369 9.84 3.42 -2.57
CA LYS A 369 9.70 4.87 -2.56
C LYS A 369 10.96 5.46 -1.95
N ILE A 370 11.75 6.15 -2.76
CA ILE A 370 12.99 6.80 -2.31
C ILE A 370 12.63 8.19 -1.78
N TYR A 371 13.03 8.49 -0.55
CA TYR A 371 12.94 9.85 0.01
C TYR A 371 14.22 10.63 -0.24
N THR A 372 15.36 9.94 -0.08
CA THR A 372 16.69 10.51 -0.28
C THR A 372 17.62 9.45 -0.87
N HIS A 373 18.32 9.79 -1.94
CA HIS A 373 19.34 8.94 -2.54
C HIS A 373 20.54 8.78 -1.61
N ALA A 374 21.26 7.67 -1.76
CA ALA A 374 22.55 7.50 -1.08
C ALA A 374 23.58 8.45 -1.68
N GLN A 375 24.34 9.14 -0.83
CA GLN A 375 25.50 9.92 -1.28
C GLN A 375 26.70 8.97 -1.39
N VAL A 376 27.32 8.90 -2.57
CA VAL A 376 28.44 7.99 -2.83
C VAL A 376 29.62 8.72 -3.47
N PHE A 377 30.81 8.34 -3.05
CA PHE A 377 32.06 8.67 -3.72
C PHE A 377 32.48 7.50 -4.60
N THR A 378 32.88 7.79 -5.83
CA THR A 378 33.13 6.79 -6.87
C THR A 378 34.62 6.64 -7.16
N LYS A 379 34.98 5.48 -7.72
CA LYS A 379 36.30 5.23 -8.30
C LYS A 379 36.14 4.45 -9.60
N ARG A 380 37.14 4.53 -10.48
CA ARG A 380 37.17 3.70 -11.69
C ARG A 380 37.34 2.22 -11.33
N LYS A 381 36.58 1.36 -12.01
CA LYS A 381 36.74 -0.09 -11.96
C LYS A 381 38.15 -0.45 -12.43
N LYS A 382 38.79 -1.38 -11.72
CA LYS A 382 40.03 -1.98 -12.22
C LYS A 382 39.65 -2.98 -13.30
N PHE A 383 39.83 -2.63 -14.57
CA PHE A 383 39.80 -3.61 -15.64
C PHE A 383 41.00 -4.54 -15.44
N THR A 384 40.76 -5.74 -14.93
CA THR A 384 41.69 -6.84 -15.20
C THR A 384 41.59 -7.11 -16.68
N SER A 385 42.53 -6.60 -17.45
CA SER A 385 42.66 -6.95 -18.86
C SER A 385 42.91 -8.46 -18.95
N TYR A 386 41.88 -9.22 -19.34
CA TYR A 386 42.05 -10.58 -19.83
C TYR A 386 42.72 -10.61 -21.23
N LEU A 387 43.50 -9.59 -21.57
CA LEU A 387 44.26 -9.44 -22.81
C LEU A 387 45.73 -9.88 -22.68
N GLY A 388 46.12 -10.45 -21.54
CA GLY A 388 47.45 -11.04 -21.35
C GLY A 388 47.71 -12.34 -22.12
N ASN A 389 46.69 -12.97 -22.72
CA ASN A 389 46.83 -14.31 -23.32
C ASN A 389 46.35 -14.45 -24.78
N VAL A 390 46.23 -13.35 -25.55
CA VAL A 390 46.08 -13.43 -27.01
C VAL A 390 46.81 -12.27 -27.67
N ILE A 391 48.14 -12.33 -27.73
CA ILE A 391 48.91 -11.65 -28.77
C ILE A 391 49.77 -12.73 -29.45
N PRO A 392 49.48 -13.11 -30.71
CA PRO A 392 50.39 -13.91 -31.51
C PRO A 392 51.73 -13.19 -31.61
N LYS A 393 52.83 -13.93 -31.36
CA LYS A 393 54.19 -13.46 -31.59
C LYS A 393 54.38 -13.12 -33.07
N GLU A 394 54.20 -11.85 -33.44
CA GLU A 394 54.66 -11.16 -34.67
C GLU A 394 53.94 -9.81 -34.67
N ASN A 395 54.44 -8.77 -34.01
CA ASN A 395 55.48 -7.90 -34.56
C ASN A 395 56.14 -7.12 -33.41
N LYS A 396 57.26 -7.63 -32.89
CA LYS A 396 58.27 -6.81 -32.22
C LYS A 396 59.24 -6.33 -33.30
N LYS A 397 58.95 -5.19 -33.92
CA LYS A 397 59.93 -4.30 -34.56
C LYS A 397 59.24 -2.98 -34.87
N ASN A 398 59.88 -1.90 -34.43
CA ASN A 398 59.57 -0.48 -34.61
C ASN A 398 58.73 0.16 -33.49
N LEU A 399 59.37 0.43 -32.34
CA LEU A 399 59.72 1.78 -31.89
C LEU A 399 60.39 1.68 -30.51
N GLU A 400 61.69 1.38 -30.50
CA GLU A 400 62.63 1.83 -29.46
C GLU A 400 63.70 2.62 -30.22
N LEU A 401 63.80 3.91 -29.91
CA LEU A 401 64.77 4.97 -30.26
C LEU A 401 63.98 6.26 -29.91
N GLU A 402 64.29 7.07 -28.90
CA GLU A 402 65.55 7.60 -28.36
C GLU A 402 65.36 7.78 -26.84
N SER A 403 66.13 7.14 -25.96
CA SER A 403 67.44 7.55 -25.42
C SER A 403 67.44 8.92 -24.74
N ASP A 404 67.51 8.86 -23.41
CA ASP A 404 68.09 9.87 -22.54
C ASP A 404 69.47 10.31 -23.07
N GLU A 405 69.76 11.60 -23.02
CA GLU A 405 71.12 12.10 -22.79
C GLU A 405 71.10 13.09 -21.61
N GLU A 406 71.80 12.70 -20.55
CA GLU A 406 72.27 13.54 -19.47
C GLU A 406 73.35 14.52 -19.98
N GLY A 407 73.47 15.68 -19.34
CA GLY A 407 74.80 16.13 -18.89
C GLY A 407 75.16 17.61 -19.02
N VAL A 408 75.54 18.16 -17.85
CA VAL A 408 76.58 19.20 -17.61
C VAL A 408 76.14 20.64 -17.98
N GLU A 409 76.07 21.61 -17.07
CA GLU A 409 77.07 22.07 -16.08
C GLU A 409 76.41 22.79 -14.88
#